data_AF-A0A178MTC5-F1
#
_entry.id   AF-A0A178MTC5-F1
#
_cell.length_a   1.000
_cell.length_b   1.000
_cell.length_c   1.000
_cell.angle_alpha   90.00
_cell.angle_beta   90.00
_cell.angle_gamma   90.00
#
_symmetry.space_group_name_H-M   'P 1'
#
loop_
_entity.id
_entity.type
_entity.pdbx_description
1 polymer ?
#
loop_
_entity_poly.entity_id
_entity_poly.type
_entity_poly.pdbx_seq_one_letter_code
_entity_poly.pdbx_strand_id
1 'polypeptide(L)' 'MDGASSHSGRRWFITQLAHSGVSAKVIMTLAGHRHLSTTQRYIEVNDQMMKAAVEVL' A
#
# COMPACT_ATOMS: atom_id res chain seq x y z
N MET A 1 2.54 20.63 -17.76
CA MET A 1 3.13 19.86 -16.64
C MET A 1 2.03 18.97 -16.08
N ASP A 2 1.60 17.98 -16.86
CA ASP A 2 0.27 17.36 -16.73
C ASP A 2 0.37 15.87 -16.39
N GLY A 3 0.97 15.55 -15.24
CA GLY A 3 1.23 14.15 -14.85
C GLY A 3 0.83 13.77 -13.43
N ALA A 4 0.40 14.73 -12.60
CA ALA A 4 0.00 14.48 -11.22
C ALA A 4 -1.52 14.28 -11.07
N SER A 5 -2.17 13.66 -12.05
CA SER A 5 -3.63 13.49 -12.05
C SER A 5 -4.02 12.26 -11.23
N SER A 6 -4.37 12.44 -9.95
CA SER A 6 -5.06 11.48 -9.05
C SER A 6 -4.42 10.10 -8.80
N HIS A 7 -3.93 9.40 -9.84
CA HIS A 7 -3.29 8.10 -9.82
C HIS A 7 -1.94 8.11 -9.11
N SER A 8 -1.13 9.16 -9.31
CA SER A 8 0.15 9.32 -8.60
C SER A 8 -0.08 9.56 -7.11
N GLY A 9 -1.07 10.39 -6.75
CA GLY A 9 -1.47 10.64 -5.36
C GLY A 9 -2.04 9.41 -4.66
N ARG A 10 -2.94 8.66 -5.32
CA ARG A 10 -3.50 7.40 -4.79
C ARG A 10 -2.41 6.34 -4.59
N ARG A 11 -1.52 6.17 -5.58
CA ARG A 11 -0.38 5.24 -5.47
C ARG A 11 0.49 5.63 -4.29
N TRP A 12 0.96 6.87 -4.25
CA TRP A 12 1.80 7.38 -3.16
C TRP A 12 1.15 7.17 -1.79
N PHE A 13 -0.13 7.54 -1.64
CA PHE A 13 -0.88 7.39 -0.40
C PHE A 13 -0.96 5.93 0.07
N ILE A 14 -1.31 5.00 -0.83
CA ILE A 14 -1.42 3.58 -0.50
C ILE A 14 -0.05 2.99 -0.16
N THR A 15 0.97 3.29 -0.97
CA THR A 15 2.34 2.78 -0.78
C THR A 15 2.90 3.27 0.57
N GLN A 16 2.68 4.53 0.92
CA GLN A 16 3.20 5.09 2.18
C GLN A 16 2.57 4.45 3.42
N LEU A 17 1.26 4.17 3.38
CA LEU A 17 0.58 3.45 4.47
C LEU A 17 1.07 2.00 4.59
N ALA A 18 1.29 1.33 3.45
CA ALA A 18 1.79 -0.03 3.43
C ALA A 18 3.22 -0.14 4.00
N HIS A 19 4.11 0.79 3.64
CA HIS A 19 5.46 0.88 4.21
C HIS A 19 5.45 1.18 5.72
N SER A 20 4.41 1.85 6.21
CA SER A 20 4.23 2.11 7.65
C SER A 20 3.65 0.92 8.42
N GLY A 21 3.50 -0.25 7.77
CA GLY A 21 2.97 -1.46 8.40
C GLY A 21 1.44 -1.47 8.58
N VAL A 22 0.71 -0.53 7.97
CA VAL A 22 -0.75 -0.50 8.05
C VAL A 22 -1.34 -1.69 7.27
N SER A 23 -2.32 -2.37 7.85
CA SER A 23 -2.92 -3.53 7.19
C SER A 23 -3.58 -3.18 5.85
N ALA A 24 -3.44 -4.07 4.87
CA ALA A 24 -4.01 -3.86 3.52
C ALA A 24 -5.53 -3.62 3.54
N LYS A 25 -6.26 -4.20 4.51
CA LYS A 25 -7.71 -4.00 4.67
C LYS A 25 -8.06 -2.59 5.14
N VAL A 26 -7.27 -2.03 6.06
CA VAL A 26 -7.43 -0.64 6.51
C VAL A 26 -7.16 0.31 5.34
N ILE A 27 -6.05 0.09 4.61
CA ILE A 27 -5.70 0.91 3.45
C ILE A 27 -6.78 0.85 2.37
N MET A 28 -7.33 -0.33 2.08
CA MET A 28 -8.45 -0.50 1.15
C MET A 28 -9.67 0.34 1.53
N THR A 29 -10.00 0.35 2.82
CA THR A 29 -11.13 1.12 3.37
C THR A 29 -10.88 2.62 3.20
N LEU A 30 -9.69 3.09 3.55
CA LEU A 30 -9.30 4.50 3.39
C LEU A 30 -9.25 4.94 1.92
N ALA A 31 -8.82 4.06 1.02
CA ALA A 31 -8.77 4.33 -0.42
C ALA A 31 -10.15 4.26 -1.12
N GLY A 32 -11.19 3.81 -0.41
CA GLY A 32 -12.54 3.61 -0.97
C GLY A 32 -12.61 2.48 -2.00
N HIS A 33 -11.74 1.47 -1.91
CA HIS A 33 -11.72 0.35 -2.85
C HIS A 33 -12.71 -0.74 -2.43
N ARG A 34 -13.52 -1.22 -3.38
CA ARG A 34 -14.45 -2.34 -3.15
C ARG A 34 -13.76 -3.71 -3.09
N HIS A 35 -12.61 -3.83 -3.74
CA HIS A 35 -11.87 -5.08 -3.83
C HIS A 35 -10.42 -4.89 -3.36
N LEU A 36 -9.94 -5.83 -2.53
CA LEU A 36 -8.59 -5.78 -1.98
C LEU A 36 -7.52 -5.87 -3.09
N SER A 37 -7.80 -6.61 -4.17
CA SER A 37 -6.93 -6.70 -5.35
C SER A 37 -6.62 -5.34 -5.98
N THR A 38 -7.51 -4.35 -5.83
CA THR A 38 -7.26 -2.99 -6.31
C THR A 38 -6.20 -2.28 -5.47
N THR A 39 -6.21 -2.49 -4.16
CA THR A 39 -5.21 -1.95 -3.23
C THR A 39 -3.87 -2.69 -3.33
N GLN A 40 -3.92 -4.02 -3.48
CA GLN A 40 -2.72 -4.87 -3.54
C GLN A 40 -1.77 -4.48 -4.67
N ARG A 41 -2.27 -3.97 -5.80
CA ARG A 41 -1.43 -3.48 -6.92
C ARG A 41 -0.47 -2.34 -6.55
N TYR A 42 -0.63 -1.74 -5.38
CA TYR A 42 0.22 -0.65 -4.88
C TYR A 42 1.02 -1.02 -3.63
N ILE A 43 0.87 -2.27 -3.14
CA ILE A 43 1.60 -2.80 -1.99
C ILE A 43 2.70 -3.70 -2.55
N GLU A 44 3.92 -3.18 -2.57
CA GLU A 44 5.10 -3.96 -2.92
C GLU A 44 5.62 -4.67 -1.68
N VAL A 45 6.02 -5.94 -1.86
CA VAL A 45 6.65 -6.75 -0.81
C VAL A 45 8.09 -6.98 -1.24
N ASN A 46 9.02 -6.73 -0.33
CA ASN A 46 10.43 -7.03 -0.55
C ASN A 46 10.99 -7.93 0.56
N ASP A 47 12.16 -8.51 0.30
CA ASP A 47 12.79 -9.48 1.19
C ASP A 47 13.11 -8.91 2.58
N GLN A 48 13.39 -7.60 2.67
CA GLN A 48 13.67 -6.94 3.95
C GLN A 48 12.41 -6.88 4.83
N MET A 49 11.26 -6.53 4.23
CA MET A 49 9.97 -6.51 4.93
C MET A 49 9.59 -7.91 5.42
N MET A 50 9.81 -8.93 4.59
CA MET A 50 9.54 -10.32 4.95
C MET A 50 10.44 -10.80 6.09
N LYS A 51 11.73 -10.46 6.04
CA LYS A 51 12.70 -10.79 7.09
C LYS A 51 12.33 -10.12 8.42
N ALA A 52 12.07 -8.81 8.39
CA ALA A 52 11.66 -8.06 9.58
C ALA A 52 10.36 -8.59 10.19
N ALA A 53 9.40 -9.04 9.37
CA ALA A 53 8.15 -9.60 9.86
C ALA A 53 8.35 -10.93 10.62
N VAL A 54 9.31 -11.77 10.21
CA VAL A 54 9.62 -13.04 10.88
C VAL A 54 10.44 -12.81 12.15
N GLU A 55 11.33 -11.81 12.17
CA GLU A 55 12.16 -11.48 13.35
C GLU A 55 11.35 -10.98 14.57
N VAL A 56 10.08 -10.63 14.38
CA VAL A 56 9.17 -10.14 15.43
C VAL A 56 8.42 -11.29 16.14
N LEU A 57 8.51 -12.53 15.65
CA LEU A 57 7.93 -13.73 16.27
C LEU A 57 8.90 -14.39 17.24
#